data_AF-A0A9P9KSY7-F1
#
_entry.id   AF-A0A9P9KSY7-F1
#
_cell.length_a   1.000
_cell.length_b   1.000
_cell.length_c   1.000
_cell.angle_alpha   90.00
_cell.angle_beta   90.00
_cell.angle_gamma   90.00
#
_symmetry.space_group_name_H-M   'P 1'
#
loop_
_entity.id
_entity.type
_entity.pdbx_description
1 polymer ?
#
loop_
_entity_poly.entity_id
_entity_poly.type
_entity_poly.pdbx_seq_one_letter_code
_entity_poly.pdbx_strand_id
1 'polypeptide(L)'
;MPFFWGDRINLDMDRGPFRHSRDWIAARLQFAESDCLAVLRKYPEGAELDRDAEADREDATRTASIITKLHQLIDLVFPETAMAEETTVLSHTDLSRSNILVDNAGNLTGVVDWECISALPLWKACSYPSFLEGRPRRDKPDATRYAHDLDQIPSRLYLEHLLEYELTLLRPLFLEEMERVEPRWITVFNASQLQRDFDLAVEDCDSEFLARDILRWADGIAGGIGSLGSLREMIDGA
;
A
#
# COMPACT_ATOMS: atom_id res chain seq x y z
N MET A 1 9.38 5.27 -1.53
CA MET A 1 9.76 6.71 -1.41
C MET A 1 9.36 7.52 -2.63
N PRO A 2 8.14 8.07 -2.67
CA PRO A 2 7.56 8.56 -3.91
C PRO A 2 8.16 9.87 -4.45
N PHE A 3 8.84 10.69 -3.65
CA PHE A 3 9.19 12.07 -4.04
C PHE A 3 10.65 12.32 -4.46
N PHE A 4 11.58 11.45 -4.10
CA PHE A 4 13.02 11.72 -4.27
C PHE A 4 13.85 10.49 -4.67
N TRP A 5 13.20 9.38 -5.04
CA TRP A 5 13.89 8.20 -5.54
C TRP A 5 14.30 8.36 -7.01
N GLY A 6 15.53 7.95 -7.36
CA GLY A 6 16.04 7.99 -8.72
C GLY A 6 16.02 9.40 -9.33
N ASP A 7 15.57 9.51 -10.58
CA ASP A 7 15.52 10.78 -11.31
C ASP A 7 14.49 11.77 -10.76
N ARG A 8 13.55 11.31 -9.91
CA ARG A 8 12.54 12.17 -9.26
C ARG A 8 13.18 13.27 -8.42
N ILE A 9 14.41 13.10 -7.93
CA ILE A 9 15.13 14.14 -7.18
C ILE A 9 15.40 15.40 -8.03
N ASN A 10 15.51 15.24 -9.35
CA ASN A 10 15.86 16.33 -10.28
C ASN A 10 14.64 17.04 -10.88
N LEU A 11 13.42 16.56 -10.59
CA LEU A 11 12.19 17.13 -11.12
C LEU A 11 11.77 18.40 -10.35
N ASP A 12 11.36 19.44 -11.06
CA ASP A 12 10.79 20.65 -10.45
C ASP A 12 9.28 20.46 -10.24
N MET A 13 8.93 19.74 -9.18
CA MET A 13 7.55 19.39 -8.82
C MET A 13 7.33 19.63 -7.34
N ASP A 14 6.08 19.95 -6.97
CA ASP A 14 5.71 20.19 -5.59
C ASP A 14 5.87 18.91 -4.74
N ARG A 15 6.51 19.08 -3.58
CA ARG A 15 6.77 18.01 -2.60
C ARG A 15 6.17 18.34 -1.23
N GLY A 16 5.34 19.39 -1.17
CA GLY A 16 4.69 19.85 0.03
C GLY A 16 5.47 20.95 0.78
N PRO A 17 5.05 21.27 2.01
CA PRO A 17 4.02 20.59 2.78
C PRO A 17 2.62 20.74 2.16
N PHE A 18 1.86 19.64 2.14
CA PHE A 18 0.49 19.62 1.63
C PHE A 18 -0.51 19.88 2.77
N ARG A 19 -1.56 20.67 2.48
CA ARG A 19 -2.59 21.02 3.47
C ARG A 19 -3.69 19.96 3.60
N HIS A 20 -3.89 19.19 2.53
CA HIS A 20 -4.95 18.20 2.42
C HIS A 20 -4.43 16.93 1.75
N SER A 21 -5.00 15.78 2.13
CA SER A 21 -4.71 14.48 1.52
C SER A 21 -4.87 14.46 0.00
N ARG A 22 -5.85 15.21 -0.52
CA ARG A 22 -6.07 15.39 -1.96
C ARG A 22 -4.81 15.85 -2.68
N ASP A 23 -4.20 16.92 -2.19
CA ASP A 23 -3.03 17.53 -2.82
C ASP A 23 -1.81 16.60 -2.73
N TRP A 24 -1.64 15.95 -1.57
CA TRP A 24 -0.58 14.97 -1.35
C TRP A 24 -0.69 13.76 -2.30
N ILE A 25 -1.89 13.20 -2.45
CA ILE A 25 -2.17 12.07 -3.34
C ILE A 25 -2.02 12.49 -4.81
N ALA A 26 -2.53 13.66 -5.20
CA ALA A 26 -2.39 14.19 -6.54
C ALA A 26 -0.91 14.38 -6.91
N ALA A 27 -0.10 14.92 -6.01
CA ALA A 27 1.34 15.06 -6.23
C ALA A 27 2.03 13.71 -6.47
N ARG A 28 1.71 12.68 -5.67
CA ARG A 28 2.24 11.32 -5.87
C ARG A 28 1.91 10.75 -7.25
N LEU A 29 0.67 10.91 -7.69
CA LEU A 29 0.24 10.48 -9.03
C LEU A 29 0.95 11.25 -10.13
N GLN A 30 1.19 12.56 -9.97
CA GLN A 30 1.97 13.35 -10.94
C GLN A 30 3.40 12.83 -11.08
N PHE A 31 4.06 12.43 -9.98
CA PHE A 31 5.41 11.83 -10.06
C PHE A 31 5.39 10.51 -10.83
N ALA A 32 4.42 9.64 -10.56
CA ALA A 32 4.27 8.38 -11.29
C ALA A 32 3.93 8.62 -12.78
N GLU A 33 3.13 9.64 -13.09
CA GLU A 33 2.80 10.05 -14.46
C GLU A 33 4.05 10.54 -15.19
N SER A 34 4.87 11.36 -14.53
CA SER A 34 6.13 11.86 -15.09
C SER A 34 7.08 10.71 -15.46
N ASP A 35 7.16 9.67 -14.62
CA ASP A 35 7.98 8.49 -14.91
C ASP A 35 7.46 7.73 -16.14
N CYS A 36 6.14 7.51 -16.22
CA CYS A 36 5.51 6.89 -17.40
C CYS A 36 5.80 7.70 -18.68
N LEU A 37 5.60 9.01 -18.63
CA LEU A 37 5.84 9.90 -19.77
C LEU A 37 7.32 9.96 -20.17
N ALA A 38 8.25 9.79 -19.25
CA ALA A 38 9.67 9.67 -19.58
C ALA A 38 9.94 8.41 -20.39
N VAL A 39 9.41 7.25 -19.98
CA VAL A 39 9.52 5.98 -20.71
C VAL A 39 8.85 6.06 -22.08
N LEU A 40 7.62 6.56 -22.16
CA LEU A 40 6.88 6.68 -23.42
C LEU A 40 7.53 7.65 -24.42
N ARG A 41 8.21 8.71 -23.94
CA ARG A 41 9.02 9.60 -24.80
C ARG A 41 10.29 8.92 -25.30
N LYS A 42 10.91 8.07 -24.47
CA LYS A 42 12.09 7.30 -24.85
C LYS A 42 11.77 6.26 -25.92
N TYR A 43 10.59 5.65 -25.85
CA TYR A 43 10.12 4.60 -26.76
C TYR A 43 8.80 4.99 -27.46
N PRO A 44 8.84 5.85 -28.49
CA PRO A 44 7.63 6.33 -29.16
C PRO A 44 6.93 5.24 -29.97
N GLU A 45 5.65 5.49 -30.29
CA GLU A 45 4.87 4.62 -31.19
C GLU A 45 5.56 4.39 -32.54
N GLY A 46 5.65 3.12 -32.95
CA GLY A 46 6.26 2.72 -34.22
C GLY A 46 7.78 2.68 -34.22
N ALA A 47 8.45 2.89 -33.08
CA ALA A 47 9.87 2.60 -32.95
C ALA A 47 10.12 1.08 -33.08
N GLU A 48 11.20 0.70 -33.74
CA GLU A 48 11.72 -0.67 -33.67
C GLU A 48 12.41 -0.83 -32.33
N LEU A 49 11.81 -1.63 -31.44
CA LEU A 49 12.25 -1.84 -30.07
C LEU A 49 12.73 -3.28 -29.90
N ASP A 50 13.67 -3.51 -28.99
CA ASP A 50 13.92 -4.86 -28.50
C ASP A 50 12.85 -5.27 -27.48
N ARG A 51 12.88 -6.54 -27.06
CA ARG A 51 11.87 -7.09 -26.14
C ARG A 51 11.81 -6.37 -24.79
N ASP A 52 12.96 -5.89 -24.30
CA ASP A 52 13.02 -5.24 -22.99
C ASP A 52 12.39 -3.84 -23.09
N ALA A 53 12.69 -3.08 -24.15
CA ALA A 53 12.08 -1.78 -24.42
C ALA A 53 10.58 -1.88 -24.78
N GLU A 54 10.14 -2.95 -25.43
CA GLU A 54 8.72 -3.23 -25.64
C GLU A 54 7.98 -3.45 -24.31
N ALA A 55 8.56 -4.23 -23.40
CA ALA A 55 8.00 -4.48 -22.07
C ALA A 55 7.93 -3.20 -21.24
N ASP A 56 9.01 -2.41 -21.17
CA ASP A 56 9.04 -1.11 -20.48
C ASP A 56 7.90 -0.19 -20.97
N ARG A 57 7.69 -0.16 -22.29
CA ARG A 57 6.65 0.68 -22.92
C ARG A 57 5.25 0.18 -22.60
N GLU A 58 5.03 -1.13 -22.62
CA GLU A 58 3.75 -1.73 -22.24
C GLU A 58 3.41 -1.41 -20.79
N ASP A 59 4.38 -1.57 -19.88
CA ASP A 59 4.23 -1.25 -18.46
C ASP A 59 3.93 0.23 -18.21
N ALA A 60 4.65 1.13 -18.88
CA ALA A 60 4.38 2.57 -18.78
C ALA A 60 2.98 2.93 -19.32
N THR A 61 2.53 2.27 -20.39
CA THR A 61 1.19 2.49 -20.96
C THR A 61 0.09 2.01 -20.00
N ARG A 62 0.27 0.81 -19.42
CA ARG A 62 -0.64 0.23 -18.42
C ARG A 62 -0.72 1.13 -17.18
N THR A 63 0.43 1.55 -16.66
CA THR A 63 0.53 2.41 -15.47
C THR A 63 -0.14 3.77 -15.73
N ALA A 64 0.11 4.41 -16.88
CA ALA A 64 -0.55 5.65 -17.27
C ALA A 64 -2.09 5.52 -17.33
N SER A 65 -2.60 4.37 -17.78
CA SER A 65 -4.04 4.10 -17.80
C SER A 65 -4.64 3.98 -16.40
N ILE A 66 -3.92 3.37 -15.45
CA ILE A 66 -4.30 3.27 -14.04
C ILE A 66 -4.30 4.66 -13.41
N ILE A 67 -3.21 5.42 -13.58
CA ILE A 67 -3.07 6.80 -13.07
C ILE A 67 -4.23 7.68 -13.55
N THR A 68 -4.57 7.59 -14.84
CA THR A 68 -5.70 8.34 -15.41
C THR A 68 -7.02 8.02 -14.69
N LYS A 69 -7.28 6.74 -14.41
CA LYS A 69 -8.48 6.32 -13.66
C LYS A 69 -8.45 6.80 -12.21
N LEU A 70 -7.31 6.66 -11.54
CA LEU A 70 -7.17 7.13 -10.15
C LEU A 70 -7.39 8.65 -10.05
N HIS A 71 -6.85 9.44 -10.99
CA HIS A 71 -7.12 10.89 -11.05
C HIS A 71 -8.61 11.23 -11.12
N GLN A 72 -9.39 10.49 -11.91
CA GLN A 72 -10.84 10.70 -12.03
C GLN A 72 -11.60 10.40 -10.72
N LEU A 73 -11.02 9.60 -9.83
CA LEU A 73 -11.60 9.17 -8.57
C LEU A 73 -11.12 9.99 -7.36
N ILE A 74 -10.11 10.86 -7.51
CA ILE A 74 -9.56 11.65 -6.40
C ILE A 74 -10.64 12.43 -5.67
N ASP A 75 -11.45 13.21 -6.38
CA ASP A 75 -12.44 14.09 -5.75
C ASP A 75 -13.61 13.31 -5.12
N LEU A 76 -13.81 12.05 -5.52
CA LEU A 76 -14.76 11.14 -4.89
C LEU A 76 -14.24 10.62 -3.54
N VAL A 77 -12.96 10.24 -3.47
CA VAL A 77 -12.36 9.65 -2.27
C VAL A 77 -11.88 10.72 -1.28
N PHE A 78 -11.37 11.83 -1.80
CA PHE A 78 -10.86 12.97 -1.04
C PHE A 78 -11.64 14.23 -1.44
N PRO A 79 -12.94 14.31 -1.07
CA PRO A 79 -13.76 15.45 -1.41
C PRO A 79 -13.19 16.73 -0.78
N GLU A 80 -13.30 17.82 -1.53
CA GLU A 80 -12.87 19.14 -1.08
C GLU A 80 -13.73 19.55 0.13
N THR A 81 -13.17 19.40 1.32
CA THR A 81 -13.83 19.73 2.59
C THR A 81 -13.48 21.15 3.00
N ALA A 82 -14.46 21.87 3.55
CA ALA A 82 -14.35 23.31 3.78
C ALA A 82 -13.18 23.69 4.72
N MET A 83 -12.21 24.41 4.16
CA MET A 83 -11.26 25.39 4.73
C MET A 83 -10.30 25.01 5.87
N ALA A 84 -10.55 23.98 6.69
CA ALA A 84 -9.65 23.63 7.80
C ALA A 84 -8.49 22.73 7.33
N GLU A 85 -7.26 23.08 7.70
CA GLU A 85 -6.07 22.27 7.43
C GLU A 85 -6.20 20.87 8.06
N GLU A 86 -5.84 19.83 7.32
CA GLU A 86 -5.89 18.47 7.82
C GLU A 86 -4.79 18.24 8.86
N THR A 87 -5.14 17.62 9.99
CA THR A 87 -4.14 17.29 11.01
C THR A 87 -3.25 16.14 10.54
N THR A 88 -1.94 16.34 10.62
CA THR A 88 -0.95 15.30 10.33
C THR A 88 -0.34 14.73 11.61
N VAL A 89 0.13 13.50 11.53
CA VAL A 89 0.86 12.79 12.59
C VAL A 89 2.16 12.24 12.03
N LEU A 90 3.20 12.18 12.86
CA LEU A 90 4.44 11.53 12.48
C LEU A 90 4.17 10.02 12.35
N SER A 91 4.36 9.47 11.15
CA SER A 91 4.02 8.08 10.85
C SER A 91 5.27 7.31 10.42
N HIS A 92 5.55 6.21 11.10
CA HIS A 92 6.57 5.27 10.66
C HIS A 92 6.02 4.47 9.48
N THR A 93 6.52 4.73 8.28
CA THR A 93 5.95 4.15 7.05
C THR A 93 6.41 2.72 6.79
N ASP A 94 7.47 2.25 7.46
CA ASP A 94 7.93 0.85 7.37
C ASP A 94 8.11 0.19 8.76
N LEU A 95 7.02 0.03 9.50
CA LEU A 95 7.05 -0.62 10.81
C LEU A 95 7.11 -2.15 10.67
N SER A 96 8.14 -2.66 9.98
CA SER A 96 8.40 -4.08 9.79
C SER A 96 9.10 -4.71 11.01
N ARG A 97 9.13 -6.04 11.07
CA ARG A 97 9.82 -6.79 12.16
C ARG A 97 11.29 -6.44 12.28
N SER A 98 11.94 -6.06 11.17
CA SER A 98 13.36 -5.68 11.14
C SER A 98 13.63 -4.34 11.84
N ASN A 99 12.58 -3.51 11.97
CA ASN A 99 12.67 -2.17 12.55
C ASN A 99 12.18 -2.11 14.01
N ILE A 100 11.85 -3.26 14.60
CA ILE A 100 11.39 -3.40 15.98
C ILE A 100 12.43 -4.19 16.77
N LEU A 101 13.04 -3.56 17.78
CA LEU A 101 14.02 -4.19 18.64
C LEU A 101 13.37 -4.74 19.91
N VAL A 102 13.71 -5.98 20.25
CA VAL A 102 13.25 -6.64 21.48
C VAL A 102 14.43 -7.20 22.26
N ASP A 103 14.32 -7.23 23.59
CA ASP A 103 15.31 -7.90 24.44
C ASP A 103 15.08 -9.43 24.49
N ASN A 104 15.94 -10.15 25.21
CA ASN A 104 15.84 -11.62 25.36
C ASN A 104 14.56 -12.08 26.11
N ALA A 105 13.86 -11.17 26.79
CA ALA A 105 12.60 -11.44 27.46
C ALA A 105 11.39 -11.08 26.58
N GLY A 106 11.62 -10.56 25.36
CA GLY A 106 10.58 -10.15 24.43
C GLY A 106 10.01 -8.76 24.68
N ASN A 107 10.64 -7.94 25.53
CA ASN A 107 10.18 -6.57 25.76
C ASN A 107 10.64 -5.67 24.61
N LEU A 108 9.76 -4.76 24.16
CA LEU A 108 10.10 -3.71 23.20
C LEU A 108 11.19 -2.79 23.79
N THR A 109 12.33 -2.70 23.10
CA THR A 109 13.47 -1.86 23.51
C THR A 109 13.67 -0.65 22.61
N GLY A 110 13.17 -0.69 21.37
CA GLY A 110 13.25 0.44 20.47
C GLY A 110 12.56 0.20 19.13
N VAL A 111 12.23 1.31 18.47
CA VAL A 111 11.85 1.35 17.06
C VAL A 111 12.93 2.14 16.35
N VAL A 112 13.50 1.57 15.30
CA VAL A 112 14.61 2.15 14.52
C VAL A 112 14.13 2.49 13.11
N ASP A 113 15.03 3.01 12.28
CA ASP A 113 14.74 3.33 10.87
C ASP A 113 13.76 4.50 10.67
N TRP A 114 13.90 5.52 11.52
CA TRP A 114 13.17 6.79 11.44
C TRP A 114 13.71 7.74 10.37
N GLU A 115 14.64 7.30 9.53
CA GLU A 115 15.07 8.13 8.42
C GLU A 115 13.89 8.36 7.49
N CYS A 116 13.86 9.52 6.83
CA CYS A 116 13.05 9.66 5.64
C CYS A 116 11.51 9.58 5.92
N ILE A 117 11.09 9.61 7.18
CA ILE A 117 9.69 9.64 7.62
C ILE A 117 8.97 10.94 7.26
N SER A 118 7.64 10.88 7.16
CA SER A 118 6.79 12.03 6.86
C SER A 118 5.70 12.23 7.92
N ALA A 119 5.27 13.47 8.09
CA ALA A 119 4.03 13.77 8.79
C ALA A 119 2.87 13.55 7.80
N LEU A 120 2.05 12.54 8.07
CA LEU A 120 0.99 12.08 7.17
C LEU A 120 -0.39 12.33 7.76
N PRO A 121 -1.45 12.43 6.93
CA PRO A 121 -2.82 12.46 7.40
C PRO A 121 -3.12 11.33 8.37
N LEU A 122 -3.92 11.60 9.42
CA LEU A 122 -4.21 10.62 10.47
C LEU A 122 -4.76 9.31 9.92
N TRP A 123 -5.59 9.36 8.88
CA TRP A 123 -6.15 8.15 8.28
C TRP A 123 -5.11 7.20 7.69
N LYS A 124 -3.96 7.72 7.23
CA LYS A 124 -2.84 6.91 6.70
C LYS A 124 -2.05 6.24 7.83
N ALA A 125 -1.96 6.88 9.00
CA ALA A 125 -1.38 6.26 10.20
C ALA A 125 -2.32 5.24 10.87
N CYS A 126 -3.61 5.30 10.54
CA CYS A 126 -4.61 4.33 10.99
C CYS A 126 -4.68 3.11 10.07
N SER A 127 -3.61 2.33 10.03
CA SER A 127 -3.50 1.04 9.32
C SER A 127 -2.85 -0.02 10.19
N TYR A 128 -2.97 -1.30 9.82
CA TYR A 128 -2.15 -2.33 10.47
C TYR A 128 -0.66 -2.00 10.27
N PRO A 129 0.21 -2.28 11.26
CA PRO A 129 1.65 -2.40 11.03
C PRO A 129 1.92 -3.39 9.90
N SER A 130 2.94 -3.12 9.08
CA SER A 130 3.24 -3.94 7.89
C SER A 130 3.43 -5.42 8.22
N PHE A 131 3.97 -5.76 9.40
CA PHE A 131 4.11 -7.16 9.82
C PHE A 131 2.79 -7.87 10.14
N LEU A 132 1.68 -7.15 10.34
CA LEU A 132 0.34 -7.72 10.52
C LEU A 132 -0.45 -7.79 9.21
N GLU A 133 0.04 -7.20 8.13
CA GLU A 133 -0.61 -7.23 6.80
C GLU A 133 -0.40 -8.58 6.08
N GLY A 134 -1.17 -8.81 5.01
CA GLY A 134 -1.06 -9.98 4.14
C GLY A 134 -2.25 -10.93 4.18
N ARG A 135 -2.12 -12.07 3.49
CA ARG A 135 -3.20 -13.04 3.31
C ARG A 135 -3.75 -13.56 4.65
N PRO A 136 -5.07 -13.40 4.92
CA PRO A 136 -5.67 -13.98 6.10
C PRO A 136 -5.78 -15.50 5.96
N ARG A 137 -5.43 -16.22 7.03
CA ARG A 137 -5.59 -17.67 7.15
C ARG A 137 -6.25 -18.00 8.48
N ARG A 138 -7.49 -18.48 8.42
CA ARG A 138 -8.28 -18.82 9.63
C ARG A 138 -8.06 -20.23 10.13
N ASP A 139 -7.69 -21.14 9.24
CA ASP A 139 -7.43 -22.54 9.56
C ASP A 139 -5.94 -22.78 9.76
N LYS A 140 -5.57 -23.38 10.89
CA LYS A 140 -4.20 -23.74 11.17
C LYS A 140 -3.70 -24.72 10.09
N PRO A 141 -2.56 -24.47 9.43
CA PRO A 141 -2.04 -25.41 8.45
C PRO A 141 -1.67 -26.74 9.14
N ASP A 142 -2.05 -27.84 8.53
CA ASP A 142 -1.66 -29.18 8.97
C ASP A 142 -0.32 -29.55 8.33
N ALA A 143 0.73 -29.65 9.16
CA ALA A 143 2.09 -29.97 8.72
C ALA A 143 2.15 -31.22 7.84
N THR A 144 1.33 -32.24 8.12
CA THR A 144 1.34 -33.52 7.39
C THR A 144 0.94 -33.39 5.92
N ARG A 145 0.29 -32.28 5.55
CA ARG A 145 -0.15 -32.00 4.17
C ARG A 145 0.93 -31.29 3.33
N TYR A 146 2.09 -31.00 3.91
CA TYR A 146 3.19 -30.32 3.25
C TYR A 146 4.37 -31.26 3.01
N ALA A 147 5.22 -30.88 2.06
CA ALA A 147 6.49 -31.56 1.84
C ALA A 147 7.40 -31.40 3.06
N HIS A 148 8.20 -32.43 3.32
CA HIS A 148 9.23 -32.43 4.34
C HIS A 148 10.57 -32.75 3.70
N ASP A 149 11.65 -32.25 4.28
CA ASP A 149 13.00 -32.69 3.90
C ASP A 149 13.36 -34.04 4.54
N LEU A 150 14.59 -34.49 4.32
CA LEU A 150 15.09 -35.78 4.85
C LEU A 150 15.12 -35.82 6.38
N ASP A 151 15.21 -34.66 7.03
CA ASP A 151 15.25 -34.51 8.49
C ASP A 151 13.85 -34.29 9.09
N GLN A 152 12.80 -34.47 8.28
CA GLN A 152 11.40 -34.25 8.64
C GLN A 152 11.08 -32.81 9.04
N ILE A 153 11.83 -31.84 8.50
CA ILE A 153 11.53 -30.42 8.69
C ILE A 153 10.46 -30.03 7.67
N PRO A 154 9.34 -29.43 8.11
CA PRO A 154 8.31 -28.95 7.21
C PRO A 154 8.85 -27.93 6.20
N SER A 155 8.37 -28.01 4.96
CA SER A 155 8.73 -27.07 3.90
C SER A 155 8.52 -25.61 4.30
N ARG A 156 9.26 -24.72 3.64
CA ARG A 156 9.10 -23.26 3.77
C ARG A 156 7.65 -22.78 3.61
N LEU A 157 6.90 -23.38 2.67
CA LEU A 157 5.50 -23.05 2.45
C LEU A 157 4.61 -23.32 3.68
N TYR A 158 4.89 -24.38 4.45
CA TYR A 158 4.19 -24.62 5.71
C TYR A 158 4.47 -23.51 6.73
N LEU A 159 5.73 -23.08 6.85
CA LEU A 159 6.13 -22.04 7.79
C LEU A 159 5.52 -20.68 7.41
N GLU A 160 5.47 -20.36 6.12
CA GLU A 160 4.79 -19.16 5.60
C GLU A 160 3.30 -19.18 5.95
N HIS A 161 2.61 -20.29 5.66
CA HIS A 161 1.20 -20.44 6.02
C HIS A 161 0.96 -20.46 7.53
N LEU A 162 1.88 -20.99 8.33
CA LEU A 162 1.76 -20.97 9.78
C LEU A 162 1.85 -19.54 10.30
N LEU A 163 2.78 -18.75 9.75
CA LEU A 163 2.90 -17.33 10.06
C LEU A 163 1.65 -16.55 9.64
N GLU A 164 1.09 -16.78 8.45
CA GLU A 164 -0.19 -16.17 8.02
C GLU A 164 -1.32 -16.45 9.03
N TYR A 165 -1.40 -17.69 9.51
CA TYR A 165 -2.39 -18.08 10.51
C TYR A 165 -2.18 -17.34 11.84
N GLU A 166 -0.95 -17.33 12.35
CA GLU A 166 -0.61 -16.65 13.60
C GLU A 166 -0.88 -15.14 13.54
N LEU A 167 -0.47 -14.47 12.45
CA LEU A 167 -0.73 -13.05 12.23
C LEU A 167 -2.24 -12.76 12.09
N THR A 168 -2.99 -13.66 11.45
CA THR A 168 -4.45 -13.54 11.35
C THR A 168 -5.12 -13.55 12.72
N LEU A 169 -4.64 -14.39 13.64
CA LEU A 169 -5.13 -14.41 15.03
C LEU A 169 -4.72 -13.17 15.84
N LEU A 170 -3.60 -12.54 15.50
CA LEU A 170 -3.13 -11.33 16.18
C LEU A 170 -3.88 -10.06 15.77
N ARG A 171 -4.43 -10.00 14.55
CA ARG A 171 -5.20 -8.84 14.06
C ARG A 171 -6.34 -8.40 15.00
N PRO A 172 -7.26 -9.28 15.46
CA PRO A 172 -8.31 -8.86 16.39
C PRO A 172 -7.75 -8.38 17.72
N LEU A 173 -6.72 -9.03 18.27
CA LEU A 173 -6.06 -8.60 19.50
C LEU A 173 -5.43 -7.21 19.34
N PHE A 174 -4.80 -6.94 18.19
CA PHE A 174 -4.27 -5.62 17.89
C PHE A 174 -5.38 -4.56 17.86
N LEU A 175 -6.50 -4.84 17.20
CA LEU A 175 -7.63 -3.90 17.17
C LEU A 175 -8.23 -3.67 18.57
N GLU A 176 -8.37 -4.72 19.39
CA GLU A 176 -8.84 -4.62 20.78
C GLU A 176 -7.89 -3.76 21.63
N GLU A 177 -6.58 -3.94 21.50
CA GLU A 177 -5.60 -3.12 22.21
C GLU A 177 -5.59 -1.67 21.71
N MET A 178 -5.74 -1.44 20.40
CA MET A 178 -5.87 -0.10 19.85
C MET A 178 -7.16 0.59 20.33
N GLU A 179 -8.27 -0.13 20.43
CA GLU A 179 -9.52 0.39 21.01
C GLU A 179 -9.32 0.78 22.48
N ARG A 180 -8.59 -0.03 23.25
CA ARG A 180 -8.31 0.25 24.66
C ARG A 180 -7.37 1.44 24.87
N VAL A 181 -6.34 1.58 24.04
CA VAL A 181 -5.27 2.58 24.21
C VAL A 181 -5.58 3.90 23.52
N GLU A 182 -6.15 3.85 22.31
CA GLU A 182 -6.46 5.04 21.50
C GLU A 182 -7.76 4.82 20.68
N PRO A 183 -8.95 4.98 21.30
CA PRO A 183 -10.24 4.74 20.64
C PRO A 183 -10.47 5.59 19.38
N ARG A 184 -9.86 6.78 19.30
CA ARG A 184 -9.96 7.63 18.11
C ARG A 184 -9.31 6.97 16.91
N TRP A 185 -8.23 6.21 17.12
CA TRP A 185 -7.56 5.45 16.06
C TRP A 185 -8.53 4.46 15.42
N ILE A 186 -9.31 3.72 16.21
CA ILE A 186 -10.32 2.77 15.71
C ILE A 186 -11.44 3.48 14.95
N THR A 187 -11.89 4.62 15.47
CA THR A 187 -12.91 5.44 14.80
C THR A 187 -12.44 5.84 13.40
N VAL A 188 -11.20 6.33 13.29
CA VAL A 188 -10.62 6.72 12.00
C VAL A 188 -10.37 5.50 11.12
N PHE A 189 -9.78 4.43 11.66
CA PHE A 189 -9.52 3.18 10.94
C PHE A 189 -10.78 2.64 10.25
N ASN A 190 -11.91 2.59 10.97
CA ASN A 190 -13.18 2.12 10.40
C ASN A 190 -13.76 3.08 9.36
N ALA A 191 -13.59 4.40 9.56
CA ALA A 191 -14.13 5.41 8.66
C ALA A 191 -13.31 5.60 7.37
N SER A 192 -12.03 5.22 7.36
CA SER A 192 -11.09 5.59 6.30
C SER A 192 -10.63 4.45 5.38
N GLN A 193 -11.40 3.35 5.31
CA GLN A 193 -11.06 2.20 4.48
C GLN A 193 -10.89 2.57 2.99
N LEU A 194 -11.80 3.37 2.44
CA LEU A 194 -11.74 3.78 1.03
C LEU A 194 -10.47 4.61 0.73
N GLN A 195 -10.08 5.50 1.64
CA GLN A 195 -8.86 6.30 1.51
C GLN A 195 -7.61 5.42 1.54
N ARG A 196 -7.57 4.40 2.42
CA ARG A 196 -6.46 3.45 2.48
C ARG A 196 -6.38 2.56 1.24
N ASP A 197 -7.51 2.11 0.71
CA ASP A 197 -7.54 1.32 -0.53
C ASP A 197 -7.10 2.17 -1.73
N PHE A 198 -7.49 3.44 -1.79
CA PHE A 198 -7.00 4.35 -2.82
C PHE A 198 -5.50 4.60 -2.70
N ASP A 199 -5.01 4.81 -1.49
CA ASP A 199 -3.58 4.98 -1.21
C ASP A 199 -2.76 3.75 -1.63
N LEU A 200 -3.27 2.54 -1.37
CA LEU A 200 -2.70 1.28 -1.84
C LEU A 200 -2.66 1.22 -3.37
N ALA A 201 -3.74 1.61 -4.05
CA ALA A 201 -3.78 1.68 -5.50
C ALA A 201 -2.77 2.68 -6.09
N VAL A 202 -2.52 3.80 -5.41
CA VAL A 202 -1.50 4.80 -5.81
C VAL A 202 -0.09 4.29 -5.55
N GLU A 203 0.12 3.60 -4.43
CA GLU A 203 1.41 2.99 -4.08
C GLU A 203 1.82 1.92 -5.08
N ASP A 204 0.88 1.10 -5.53
CA ASP A 204 1.11 -0.04 -6.43
C ASP A 204 0.64 0.20 -7.88
N CYS A 205 0.47 1.46 -8.31
CA CYS A 205 -0.08 1.76 -9.64
C CYS A 205 0.79 1.25 -10.81
N ASP A 206 2.09 1.10 -10.57
CA ASP A 206 3.08 0.57 -11.52
C ASP A 206 3.21 -0.97 -11.46
N SER A 207 2.61 -1.63 -10.48
CA SER A 207 2.66 -3.08 -10.29
C SER A 207 1.89 -3.83 -11.38
N GLU A 208 2.60 -4.61 -12.20
CA GLU A 208 2.00 -5.49 -13.20
C GLU A 208 1.04 -6.51 -12.55
N PHE A 209 1.44 -7.07 -11.41
CA PHE A 209 0.68 -8.09 -10.71
C PHE A 209 -0.65 -7.56 -10.15
N LEU A 210 -0.66 -6.32 -9.66
CA LEU A 210 -1.83 -5.72 -9.02
C LEU A 210 -2.70 -4.90 -9.99
N ALA A 211 -2.19 -4.61 -11.20
CA ALA A 211 -2.87 -3.80 -12.21
C ALA A 211 -4.32 -4.23 -12.46
N ARG A 212 -4.57 -5.54 -12.62
CA ARG A 212 -5.92 -6.06 -12.87
C ARG A 212 -6.86 -5.79 -11.70
N ASP A 213 -6.39 -6.00 -10.48
CA ASP A 213 -7.22 -5.90 -9.28
C ASP A 213 -7.47 -4.42 -8.93
N ILE A 214 -6.48 -3.54 -9.13
CA ILE A 214 -6.61 -2.09 -9.04
C ILE A 214 -7.65 -1.57 -10.04
N LEU A 215 -7.56 -1.96 -11.32
CA LEU A 215 -8.51 -1.52 -12.35
C LEU A 215 -9.94 -1.98 -12.03
N ARG A 216 -10.10 -3.25 -11.64
CA ARG A 216 -11.40 -3.80 -11.26
C ARG A 216 -11.99 -3.08 -10.05
N TRP A 217 -11.17 -2.79 -9.05
CA TRP A 217 -11.58 -2.03 -7.87
C TRP A 217 -12.00 -0.60 -8.26
N ALA A 218 -11.19 0.11 -9.04
CA ALA A 218 -11.45 1.47 -9.49
C ALA A 218 -12.75 1.58 -10.31
N ASP A 219 -12.98 0.64 -11.24
CA ASP A 219 -14.22 0.57 -12.02
C ASP A 219 -15.46 0.31 -11.12
N GLY A 220 -15.28 -0.45 -10.04
CA GLY A 220 -16.30 -0.67 -9.03
C GLY A 220 -16.73 0.58 -8.30
N ILE A 221 -15.74 1.35 -7.85
CA ILE A 221 -15.94 2.63 -7.19
C ILE A 221 -16.65 3.62 -8.14
N ALA A 222 -16.18 3.72 -9.39
CA ALA A 222 -16.77 4.60 -10.41
C ALA A 222 -18.23 4.24 -10.74
N GLY A 223 -18.55 2.94 -10.78
CA GLY A 223 -19.88 2.44 -11.10
C GLY A 223 -20.91 2.60 -9.98
N GLY A 224 -20.53 3.15 -8.82
CA GLY A 224 -21.41 3.24 -7.65
C GLY A 224 -21.85 1.87 -7.12
N ILE A 225 -21.15 0.80 -7.50
CA ILE A 225 -21.41 -0.54 -6.98
C ILE A 225 -20.87 -0.53 -5.56
N GLY A 226 -21.74 -0.25 -4.59
CA GLY A 226 -21.42 -0.26 -3.16
C GLY A 226 -21.02 -1.63 -2.59
N SER A 227 -20.50 -2.55 -3.42
CA SER A 227 -20.17 -3.93 -3.05
C SER A 227 -18.87 -4.47 -3.65
N LEU A 228 -18.05 -3.68 -4.36
CA LEU A 228 -16.67 -4.12 -4.53
C LEU A 228 -15.98 -3.91 -3.18
N GLY A 229 -15.57 -5.02 -2.56
CA GLY A 229 -14.91 -5.05 -1.26
C GLY A 229 -13.60 -4.28 -1.25
N SER A 230 -12.88 -4.31 -0.13
CA SER A 230 -11.62 -3.59 0.00
C SER A 230 -10.63 -4.03 -1.10
N LEU A 231 -9.87 -3.09 -1.66
CA LEU A 231 -8.76 -3.45 -2.55
C LEU A 231 -7.79 -4.38 -1.82
N ARG A 232 -7.50 -4.11 -0.55
CA ARG A 232 -6.68 -4.99 0.29
C ARG A 232 -7.24 -6.41 0.33
N GLU A 233 -8.54 -6.58 0.54
CA GLU A 233 -9.19 -7.90 0.55
C GLU A 233 -9.14 -8.60 -0.81
N MET A 234 -9.21 -7.85 -1.91
CA MET A 234 -9.07 -8.41 -3.26
C MET A 234 -7.67 -8.96 -3.49
N ILE A 235 -6.64 -8.22 -3.05
CA ILE A 235 -5.23 -8.61 -3.17
C ILE A 235 -4.92 -9.80 -2.28
N ASP A 236 -5.36 -9.75 -1.02
CA ASP A 236 -5.13 -10.81 -0.04
C ASP A 236 -5.93 -12.10 -0.34
N GLY A 237 -7.03 -11.97 -1.09
CA GLY A 237 -7.91 -13.08 -1.48
C GLY A 237 -7.48 -13.85 -2.73
N ALA A 238 -6.57 -13.28 -3.55
CA ALA A 238 -6.06 -13.89 -4.78
C ALA A 238 -5.21 -15.16 -4.51
#